data_AF-A0A0V1IWE6-F1
#
_entry.id   AF-A0A0V1IWE6-F1
#
_cell.length_a   1.000
_cell.length_b   1.000
_cell.length_c   1.000
_cell.angle_alpha   90.00
_cell.angle_beta   90.00
_cell.angle_gamma   90.00
#
_symmetry.space_group_name_H-M   'P 1'
#
loop_
_entity.id
_entity.type
_entity.pdbx_description
1 polymer ?
#
loop_
_entity_poly.entity_id
_entity_poly.type
_entity_poly.pdbx_seq_one_letter_code
_entity_poly.pdbx_strand_id
1 'polypeptide(L)'
;MQAIWSYWAPEYEKARLSSIVFSGSFFGTVMASPLTAVIAQRFNWTTVFYVSGICGFIWSSIWLTTVAENPRSDQKITEAELEVIEKDKMLGSKLKTQSIPWKELITSKAVWAIIAVHTTENWGFYTMLTYLPAYMNDVLGFKFESTGFTSALPYLAMGILLQVGGYVADYINSKKIITLVLLRKLMASGG
;
A
#
# COMPACT_ATOMS: atom_id res chain seq x y z
N MET A 1 -0.81 1.07 -10.14
CA MET A 1 -0.08 -0.21 -10.02
C MET A 1 -0.96 -1.45 -10.16
N GLN A 2 -2.14 -1.52 -9.52
CA GLN A 2 -3.02 -2.71 -9.62
C GLN A 2 -3.38 -3.10 -11.06
N ALA A 3 -3.51 -2.12 -11.97
CA ALA A 3 -3.71 -2.37 -13.39
C ALA A 3 -2.52 -3.10 -14.05
N ILE A 4 -1.27 -2.74 -13.75
CA ILE A 4 -0.07 -3.39 -14.33
C ILE A 4 0.00 -4.85 -13.89
N TRP A 5 -0.23 -5.12 -12.60
CA TRP A 5 -0.26 -6.48 -12.08
C TRP A 5 -1.38 -7.34 -12.67
N SER A 6 -2.45 -6.73 -13.20
CA SER A 6 -3.49 -7.47 -13.91
C SER A 6 -3.02 -8.05 -15.25
N TYR A 7 -1.96 -7.47 -15.85
CA TYR A 7 -1.35 -7.95 -17.09
C TYR A 7 -0.11 -8.80 -16.87
N TRP A 8 0.67 -8.49 -15.83
CA TRP A 8 2.03 -9.02 -15.61
C TRP A 8 2.13 -10.13 -14.55
N ALA A 9 1.19 -10.22 -13.61
CA ALA A 9 1.28 -11.19 -12.52
C ALA A 9 0.21 -12.29 -12.64
N PRO A 10 0.56 -13.57 -12.41
CA PRO A 10 -0.39 -14.64 -12.18
C PRO A 10 -1.28 -14.36 -10.95
N GLU A 11 -2.52 -14.85 -10.94
CA GLU A 11 -3.50 -14.55 -9.86
C GLU A 11 -3.00 -14.89 -8.45
N TYR A 12 -2.22 -15.96 -8.29
CA TYR A 12 -1.70 -16.37 -6.99
C TYR A 12 -0.49 -15.53 -6.51
N GLU A 13 0.18 -14.78 -7.40
CA GLU A 13 1.35 -13.95 -7.04
C GLU A 13 1.01 -12.47 -6.85
N LYS A 14 -0.15 -12.02 -7.36
CA LYS A 14 -0.60 -10.62 -7.27
C LYS A 14 -0.58 -10.06 -5.86
N ALA A 15 -1.00 -10.86 -4.87
CA ALA A 15 -1.01 -10.44 -3.48
C ALA A 15 0.42 -10.18 -2.97
N ARG A 16 1.35 -11.10 -3.24
CA ARG A 16 2.75 -10.99 -2.82
C ARG A 16 3.45 -9.80 -3.48
N LEU A 17 3.23 -9.59 -4.77
CA LEU A 17 3.80 -8.46 -5.52
C LEU A 17 3.23 -7.12 -5.02
N SER A 18 1.94 -7.08 -4.69
CA SER A 18 1.32 -5.89 -4.09
C SER A 18 1.90 -5.58 -2.70
N SER A 19 2.14 -6.58 -1.86
CA SER A 19 2.78 -6.40 -0.56
C SER A 19 4.21 -5.88 -0.68
N ILE A 20 5.00 -6.38 -1.65
CA ILE A 20 6.36 -5.88 -1.91
C ILE A 20 6.32 -4.40 -2.31
N VAL A 21 5.45 -4.03 -3.24
CA VAL A 21 5.27 -2.63 -3.65
C VAL A 21 4.90 -1.75 -2.47
N PHE A 22 3.97 -2.19 -1.64
CA PHE A 22 3.49 -1.44 -0.48
C PHE A 22 4.60 -1.28 0.58
N SER A 23 5.43 -2.30 0.78
CA SER A 23 6.61 -2.20 1.66
C SER A 23 7.62 -1.16 1.19
N GLY A 24 7.75 -0.97 -0.13
CA GLY A 24 8.59 0.07 -0.72
C GLY A 24 8.16 1.49 -0.34
N SER A 25 6.86 1.74 -0.16
CA SER A 25 6.36 3.05 0.30
C SER A 25 6.85 3.39 1.70
N PHE A 26 6.77 2.44 2.64
CA PHE A 26 7.27 2.65 4.01
C PHE A 26 8.79 2.85 4.04
N PHE A 27 9.53 2.01 3.31
CA PHE A 27 10.98 2.15 3.20
C PHE A 27 11.37 3.52 2.64
N GLY A 28 10.66 3.97 1.60
CA GLY A 28 10.81 5.31 1.02
C GLY A 28 10.59 6.41 2.06
N THR A 29 9.53 6.34 2.86
CA THR A 29 9.25 7.34 3.91
C THR A 29 10.32 7.37 5.00
N VAL A 30 10.78 6.19 5.45
CA VAL A 30 11.84 6.08 6.47
C VAL A 30 13.18 6.63 5.98
N MET A 31 13.51 6.45 4.70
CA MET A 31 14.74 6.98 4.10
C MET A 31 14.62 8.47 3.73
N ALA A 32 13.45 8.88 3.23
CA ALA A 32 13.22 10.26 2.79
C ALA A 32 13.18 11.24 3.97
N SER A 33 12.57 10.86 5.11
CA SER A 33 12.39 11.80 6.23
C SER A 33 13.71 12.32 6.80
N PRO A 34 14.71 11.48 7.14
CA PRO A 34 16.02 11.94 7.58
C PRO A 34 16.78 12.68 6.48
N LEU A 35 16.70 12.21 5.23
CA LEU A 35 17.39 12.81 4.10
C LEU A 35 16.90 14.24 3.86
N THR A 36 15.59 14.45 3.86
CA THR A 36 14.95 15.77 3.78
C THR A 36 15.36 16.67 4.94
N ALA A 37 15.41 16.14 6.17
CA ALA A 37 15.83 16.91 7.34
C ALA A 37 17.30 17.38 7.23
N VAL A 38 18.21 16.50 6.81
CA VAL A 38 19.63 16.83 6.65
C VAL A 38 19.84 17.85 5.52
N ILE A 39 19.14 17.70 4.40
CA ILE A 39 19.22 18.64 3.27
C ILE A 39 18.66 20.02 3.67
N ALA A 40 17.53 20.05 4.38
CA ALA A 40 16.91 21.29 4.84
C ALA A 40 17.79 22.03 5.86
N GLN A 41 18.49 21.31 6.75
CA GLN A 41 19.38 21.91 7.75
C GLN A 41 20.70 22.43 7.17
N ARG A 42 21.31 21.73 6.19
CA ARG A 42 22.60 22.13 5.60
C ARG A 42 22.46 23.17 4.49
N PHE A 43 21.34 23.16 3.78
CA PHE A 43 21.08 24.06 2.68
C PHE A 43 19.83 24.91 2.98
N ASN A 44 18.82 24.82 2.11
CA ASN A 44 17.53 25.47 2.25
C ASN A 44 16.45 24.43 1.94
N TRP A 45 15.23 24.67 2.44
CA TRP A 45 14.09 23.79 2.20
C TRP A 45 13.78 23.60 0.70
N THR A 46 14.05 24.62 -0.12
CA THR A 46 13.85 24.57 -1.58
C THR A 46 14.73 23.53 -2.27
N THR A 47 15.93 23.25 -1.74
CA THR A 47 16.85 22.24 -2.29
C THR A 47 16.27 20.83 -2.22
N VAL A 48 15.42 20.54 -1.23
CA VAL A 48 14.74 19.25 -1.09
C VAL A 48 13.89 18.96 -2.33
N PHE A 49 13.15 19.96 -2.81
CA PHE A 49 12.28 19.83 -3.98
C PHE A 49 13.07 19.59 -5.27
N TYR A 50 14.20 20.26 -5.44
CA TYR A 50 15.09 20.05 -6.58
C TYR A 50 15.67 18.63 -6.58
N VAL A 51 16.18 18.16 -5.44
CA VAL A 51 16.75 16.81 -5.31
C VAL A 51 15.69 15.74 -5.56
N SER A 52 14.52 15.84 -4.91
CA SER A 52 13.43 14.89 -5.11
C SER A 52 12.91 14.90 -6.55
N GLY A 53 12.83 16.09 -7.17
CA GLY A 53 12.41 16.24 -8.56
C GLY A 53 13.37 15.57 -9.53
N ILE A 54 14.68 15.81 -9.41
CA ILE A 54 15.70 15.19 -10.26
C ILE A 54 15.70 13.66 -10.08
N CYS A 55 15.65 13.17 -8.84
CA CYS A 55 15.52 11.74 -8.58
C CYS A 55 14.28 11.14 -9.24
N GLY A 56 13.13 11.83 -9.17
CA GLY A 56 11.89 11.43 -9.83
C GLY A 56 12.01 11.38 -11.35
N PHE A 57 12.67 12.37 -11.97
CA PHE A 57 12.92 12.38 -13.42
C PHE A 57 13.84 11.24 -13.86
N ILE A 58 14.92 10.98 -13.13
CA ILE A 58 15.84 9.87 -13.41
C ILE A 58 15.08 8.55 -13.31
N TRP A 59 14.33 8.35 -12.22
CA TRP A 59 13.54 7.13 -12.02
C TRP A 59 12.47 6.94 -13.10
N SER A 60 11.73 8.00 -13.45
CA SER A 60 10.74 7.96 -14.52
C SER A 60 11.37 7.61 -15.87
N SER A 61 12.55 8.13 -16.17
CA SER A 61 13.27 7.84 -17.42
C SER A 61 13.70 6.36 -17.47
N ILE A 62 14.18 5.83 -16.35
CA ILE A 62 14.50 4.39 -16.23
C ILE A 62 13.23 3.55 -16.41
N TRP A 63 12.12 3.94 -15.78
CA TRP A 63 10.87 3.21 -15.87
C TRP A 63 10.33 3.15 -17.31
N LEU A 64 10.33 4.28 -18.01
CA LEU A 64 9.87 4.38 -19.39
C LEU A 64 10.72 3.56 -20.37
N THR A 65 12.01 3.37 -20.09
CA THR A 65 12.91 2.56 -20.95
C THR A 65 12.90 1.08 -20.59
N THR A 66 12.53 0.71 -19.36
CA THR A 66 12.67 -0.66 -18.85
C THR A 66 11.35 -1.42 -18.82
N VAL A 67 10.22 -0.75 -18.62
CA VAL A 67 8.92 -1.41 -18.40
C VAL A 67 8.04 -1.28 -19.63
N ALA A 68 7.76 -2.41 -20.28
CA ALA A 68 6.80 -2.46 -21.38
C ALA A 68 5.36 -2.56 -20.86
N GLU A 69 4.41 -1.96 -21.59
CA GLU A 69 2.99 -1.96 -21.21
C GLU A 69 2.39 -3.37 -21.27
N ASN A 70 2.77 -4.17 -22.28
CA ASN A 70 2.33 -5.55 -22.44
C ASN A 70 3.49 -6.54 -22.27
N PRO A 71 3.25 -7.70 -21.62
CA PRO A 71 4.23 -8.78 -21.56
C PRO A 71 4.72 -9.21 -22.95
N ARG A 72 3.83 -9.22 -23.96
CA ARG A 72 4.18 -9.52 -25.36
C ARG A 72 5.06 -8.49 -26.05
N SER A 73 5.07 -7.25 -25.56
CA SER A 73 5.89 -6.16 -26.12
C SER A 73 7.23 -6.01 -25.41
N ASP A 74 7.46 -6.80 -24.35
CA ASP A 74 8.75 -6.80 -23.67
C ASP A 74 9.77 -7.64 -24.46
N GLN A 75 10.93 -7.07 -24.72
CA GLN A 75 12.03 -7.76 -25.39
C GLN A 75 12.80 -8.70 -24.43
N LYS A 76 12.60 -8.58 -23.12
CA LYS A 76 13.35 -9.32 -22.09
C LYS A 76 12.59 -10.50 -21.50
N ILE A 77 11.33 -10.70 -21.86
CA ILE A 77 10.52 -11.80 -21.33
C ILE A 77 10.93 -13.14 -21.96
N THR A 78 10.97 -14.19 -21.15
CA THR A 78 11.22 -15.54 -21.66
C THR A 78 9.93 -16.15 -22.19
N GLU A 79 9.98 -16.91 -23.30
CA GLU A 79 8.80 -17.60 -23.85
C GLU A 79 8.08 -18.48 -22.82
N ALA A 80 8.84 -19.15 -21.95
CA ALA A 80 8.29 -19.94 -20.84
C ALA A 80 7.50 -19.11 -19.82
N GLU A 81 7.92 -17.87 -19.53
CA GLU A 81 7.20 -16.97 -18.62
C GLU A 81 5.93 -16.42 -19.28
N LEU A 82 6.02 -16.09 -20.58
CA LEU A 82 4.88 -15.63 -21.36
C LEU A 82 3.77 -16.70 -21.43
N GLU A 83 4.14 -17.97 -21.65
CA GLU A 83 3.18 -19.08 -21.66
C GLU A 83 2.45 -19.25 -20.32
N VAL A 84 3.17 -19.10 -19.19
CA VAL A 84 2.58 -19.19 -17.85
C VAL A 84 1.54 -18.07 -17.64
N ILE A 85 1.90 -16.83 -17.97
CA ILE A 85 1.01 -15.67 -17.84
C ILE A 85 -0.21 -15.79 -18.75
N GLU A 86 -0.04 -16.25 -19.99
CA GLU A 86 -1.12 -16.44 -20.95
C GLU A 86 -2.06 -17.59 -20.57
N LYS A 87 -1.51 -18.70 -20.09
CA LYS A 87 -2.30 -19.84 -19.62
C LYS A 87 -3.16 -19.48 -18.41
N ASP A 88 -2.60 -18.74 -17.45
CA ASP A 88 -3.34 -18.23 -16.29
C ASP A 88 -4.44 -17.24 -16.74
N LYS A 89 -4.12 -16.34 -17.68
CA LYS A 89 -5.11 -15.44 -18.29
C LYS A 89 -6.23 -16.18 -19.01
N MET A 90 -5.97 -17.26 -19.73
CA MET A 90 -6.98 -18.06 -20.42
C MET A 90 -7.89 -18.82 -19.44
N LEU A 91 -7.34 -19.30 -18.33
CA LEU A 91 -8.09 -19.89 -17.23
C LEU A 91 -9.02 -18.86 -16.56
N GLY A 92 -8.53 -17.64 -16.32
CA GLY A 92 -9.32 -16.53 -15.77
C GLY A 92 -10.25 -15.85 -16.79
N SER A 93 -9.96 -15.89 -18.09
CA SER A 93 -10.76 -15.21 -19.13
C SER A 93 -12.05 -15.95 -19.46
N LYS A 94 -12.11 -17.27 -19.23
CA LYS A 94 -13.37 -18.04 -19.28
C LYS A 94 -14.44 -17.48 -18.33
N LEU A 95 -14.06 -16.64 -17.36
CA LEU A 95 -14.95 -15.96 -16.42
C LEU A 95 -15.23 -14.47 -16.78
N LYS A 96 -14.57 -13.88 -17.80
CA LYS A 96 -14.50 -12.41 -18.00
C LYS A 96 -15.42 -11.79 -19.06
N THR A 97 -16.31 -12.54 -19.70
CA THR A 97 -17.35 -11.96 -20.58
C THR A 97 -18.67 -11.63 -19.86
N GLN A 98 -18.69 -11.64 -18.52
CA GLN A 98 -19.83 -11.12 -17.77
C GLN A 98 -19.70 -9.61 -17.54
N SER A 99 -20.71 -8.85 -17.97
CA SER A 99 -20.88 -7.45 -17.61
C SER A 99 -20.81 -7.30 -16.09
N ILE A 100 -20.02 -6.33 -15.61
CA ILE A 100 -19.84 -6.08 -14.18
C ILE A 100 -21.22 -5.76 -13.58
N PRO A 101 -21.73 -6.55 -12.61
CA PRO A 101 -23.08 -6.38 -12.08
C PRO A 101 -23.11 -5.24 -11.05
N TRP A 102 -23.01 -4.00 -11.53
CA TRP A 102 -22.98 -2.78 -10.72
C TRP A 102 -24.14 -2.69 -9.72
N LYS A 103 -25.34 -3.09 -10.16
CA LYS A 103 -26.53 -3.08 -9.30
C LYS A 103 -26.35 -4.02 -8.11
N GLU A 104 -25.90 -5.25 -8.35
CA GLU A 104 -25.69 -6.24 -7.29
C GLU A 104 -24.59 -5.79 -6.32
N LEU A 105 -23.51 -5.20 -6.85
CA LEU A 105 -22.40 -4.69 -6.06
C LEU A 105 -22.86 -3.55 -5.13
N ILE A 106 -23.64 -2.59 -5.64
CA ILE A 106 -24.17 -1.47 -4.85
C ILE A 106 -25.26 -1.94 -3.87
N THR A 107 -26.01 -2.99 -4.18
CA THR A 107 -27.02 -3.55 -3.24
C THR A 107 -26.45 -4.54 -2.22
N SER A 108 -25.18 -4.93 -2.35
CA SER A 108 -24.56 -5.92 -1.48
C SER A 108 -24.26 -5.38 -0.09
N LYS A 109 -24.79 -6.05 0.94
CA LYS A 109 -24.52 -5.71 2.35
C LYS A 109 -23.03 -5.80 2.70
N ALA A 110 -22.29 -6.71 2.07
CA ALA A 110 -20.86 -6.88 2.31
C ALA A 110 -20.05 -5.67 1.82
N VAL A 111 -20.43 -5.08 0.68
CA VAL A 111 -19.78 -3.89 0.13
C VAL A 111 -20.01 -2.69 1.06
N TRP A 112 -21.25 -2.48 1.52
CA TRP A 112 -21.55 -1.42 2.48
C TRP A 112 -20.84 -1.60 3.82
N ALA A 113 -20.72 -2.82 4.32
CA ALA A 113 -19.95 -3.09 5.53
C ALA A 113 -18.47 -2.70 5.37
N ILE A 114 -17.85 -3.04 4.24
CA ILE A 114 -16.46 -2.65 3.93
C ILE A 114 -16.33 -1.12 3.85
N ILE A 115 -17.26 -0.45 3.16
CA ILE A 115 -17.26 1.02 3.04
C ILE A 115 -17.38 1.67 4.43
N ALA A 116 -18.29 1.18 5.27
CA ALA A 116 -18.50 1.74 6.60
C ALA A 116 -17.27 1.55 7.50
N VAL A 117 -16.66 0.36 7.49
CA VAL A 117 -15.42 0.07 8.22
C VAL A 117 -14.31 1.02 7.75
N HIS A 118 -14.07 1.10 6.45
CA HIS A 118 -12.99 1.93 5.90
C HIS A 118 -13.22 3.44 6.12
N THR A 119 -14.47 3.87 6.12
CA THR A 119 -14.84 5.27 6.42
C THR A 119 -14.58 5.59 7.90
N THR A 120 -14.96 4.67 8.80
CA THR A 120 -14.77 4.84 10.24
C THR A 120 -13.28 4.84 10.60
N GLU A 121 -12.51 3.95 9.98
CA GLU A 121 -11.04 3.89 10.07
C GLU A 121 -10.42 5.22 9.62
N ASN A 122 -10.73 5.70 8.42
CA ASN A 122 -10.21 6.97 7.91
C ASN A 122 -10.58 8.14 8.82
N TRP A 123 -11.83 8.21 9.26
CA TRP A 123 -12.28 9.27 10.14
C TRP A 123 -11.52 9.27 11.48
N GLY A 124 -11.37 8.11 12.10
CA GLY A 124 -10.59 7.95 13.34
C GLY A 124 -9.12 8.35 13.14
N PHE A 125 -8.51 7.89 12.04
CA PHE A 125 -7.12 8.20 11.69
C PHE A 125 -6.91 9.71 11.50
N TYR A 126 -7.73 10.38 10.69
CA TYR A 126 -7.61 11.82 10.46
C TYR A 126 -7.93 12.67 11.68
N THR A 127 -8.88 12.23 12.51
CA THR A 127 -9.21 12.90 13.77
C THR A 127 -8.02 12.85 14.72
N MET A 128 -7.40 11.67 14.90
CA MET A 128 -6.15 11.58 15.66
C MET A 128 -5.05 12.42 15.03
N LEU A 129 -4.86 12.37 13.71
CA LEU A 129 -3.82 13.13 13.01
C LEU A 129 -3.94 14.64 13.26
N THR A 130 -5.16 15.15 13.27
CA THR A 130 -5.42 16.58 13.41
C THR A 130 -5.38 17.03 14.86
N TYR A 131 -6.02 16.29 15.77
CA TYR A 131 -6.25 16.75 17.14
C TYR A 131 -5.24 16.22 18.16
N LEU A 132 -4.51 15.14 17.87
CA LEU A 132 -3.51 14.58 18.79
C LEU A 132 -2.39 15.58 19.13
N PRO A 133 -1.82 16.34 18.16
CA PRO A 133 -0.80 17.34 18.47
C PRO A 133 -1.34 18.47 19.36
N ALA A 134 -2.56 18.94 19.08
CA ALA A 134 -3.23 19.98 19.86
C ALA A 134 -3.53 19.50 21.29
N TYR A 135 -4.05 18.29 21.45
CA TYR A 135 -4.32 17.69 22.77
C TYR A 135 -3.04 17.51 23.60
N MET A 136 -1.94 17.07 22.96
CA MET A 136 -0.65 16.94 23.64
C MET A 136 -0.07 18.27 24.11
N ASN A 137 -0.31 19.35 23.36
CA ASN A 137 0.18 20.68 23.72
C ASN A 137 -0.73 21.37 24.76
N ASP A 138 -2.04 21.40 24.52
CA ASP A 138 -3.01 22.19 25.30
C ASP A 138 -3.40 21.53 26.62
N VAL A 139 -3.51 20.19 26.66
CA VAL A 139 -4.00 19.45 27.84
C VAL A 139 -2.87 18.80 28.61
N LEU A 140 -1.90 18.19 27.92
CA LEU A 140 -0.78 17.48 28.55
C LEU A 140 0.45 18.39 28.80
N GLY A 141 0.45 19.63 28.29
CA GLY A 141 1.50 20.62 28.54
C GLY A 141 2.86 20.29 27.91
N PHE A 142 2.91 19.41 26.90
CA PHE A 142 4.16 19.10 26.21
C PHE A 142 4.66 20.31 25.40
N LYS A 143 5.96 20.64 25.53
CA LYS A 143 6.60 21.68 24.73
C LYS A 143 6.51 21.32 23.24
N PHE A 144 6.09 22.29 22.43
CA PHE A 144 5.82 22.16 20.99
C PHE A 144 6.96 21.47 20.22
N GLU A 145 8.22 21.67 20.62
CA GLU A 145 9.41 21.03 20.04
C GLU A 145 9.46 19.50 20.21
N SER A 146 8.91 18.97 21.31
CA SER A 146 8.84 17.52 21.57
C SER A 146 7.58 16.86 21.00
N THR A 147 6.53 17.65 20.76
CA THR A 147 5.22 17.16 20.30
C THR A 147 5.32 16.45 18.97
N GLY A 148 6.16 16.91 18.03
CA GLY A 148 6.34 16.27 16.72
C GLY A 148 6.91 14.84 16.81
N PHE A 149 7.86 14.59 17.70
CA PHE A 149 8.45 13.25 17.87
C PHE A 149 7.47 12.31 18.61
N THR A 150 6.80 12.82 19.64
CA THR A 150 5.84 12.04 20.43
C THR A 150 4.56 11.74 19.64
N SER A 151 4.10 12.66 18.79
CA SER A 151 2.93 12.42 17.92
C SER A 151 3.25 11.56 16.71
N ALA A 152 4.52 11.43 16.30
CA ALA A 152 4.94 10.45 15.28
C ALA A 152 4.94 9.00 15.80
N LEU A 153 5.11 8.80 17.12
CA LEU A 153 5.23 7.47 17.74
C LEU A 153 4.01 6.55 17.51
N PRO A 154 2.75 7.02 17.69
CA PRO A 154 1.57 6.22 17.42
C PRO A 154 1.45 5.80 15.95
N TYR A 155 1.78 6.68 15.01
CA TYR A 155 1.76 6.36 13.58
C TYR A 155 2.84 5.35 13.20
N LEU A 156 4.01 5.46 13.81
CA LEU A 156 5.11 4.52 13.62
C LEU A 156 4.76 3.14 14.21
N ALA A 157 4.16 3.11 15.41
CA ALA A 157 3.65 1.90 16.02
C ALA A 157 2.53 1.25 15.18
N MET A 158 1.61 2.05 14.63
CA MET A 158 0.56 1.58 13.71
C MET A 158 1.17 0.96 12.45
N GLY A 159 2.19 1.60 11.87
CA GLY A 159 2.92 1.06 10.72
C GLY A 159 3.59 -0.29 11.01
N ILE A 160 4.23 -0.43 12.18
CA ILE A 160 4.84 -1.71 12.60
C ILE A 160 3.76 -2.78 12.82
N LEU A 161 2.68 -2.44 13.53
CA LEU A 161 1.57 -3.36 13.82
C LEU A 161 0.87 -3.84 12.57
N LEU A 162 0.69 -2.98 11.56
CA LEU A 162 0.17 -3.37 10.24
C LEU A 162 1.04 -4.43 9.57
N GLN A 163 2.36 -4.27 9.61
CA GLN A 163 3.30 -5.24 9.01
C GLN A 163 3.31 -6.57 9.76
N VAL A 164 3.33 -6.51 11.10
CA VAL A 164 3.26 -7.72 11.95
C VAL A 164 1.93 -8.43 11.76
N GLY A 165 0.81 -7.70 11.74
CA GLY A 165 -0.53 -8.25 11.50
C GLY A 165 -0.65 -8.92 10.14
N GLY A 166 -0.08 -8.30 9.08
CA GLY A 166 -0.01 -8.90 7.76
C GLY A 166 0.78 -10.21 7.75
N TYR A 167 1.97 -10.23 8.36
CA TYR A 167 2.80 -11.43 8.46
C TYR A 167 2.12 -12.56 9.25
N VAL A 168 1.47 -12.22 10.36
CA VAL A 168 0.70 -13.17 11.18
C VAL A 168 -0.50 -13.71 10.41
N ALA A 169 -1.22 -12.88 9.65
CA ALA A 169 -2.34 -13.32 8.82
C ALA A 169 -1.87 -14.29 7.73
N ASP A 170 -0.76 -14.00 7.05
CA ASP A 170 -0.17 -14.88 6.06
C ASP A 170 0.32 -16.20 6.68
N TYR A 171 0.90 -16.15 7.88
CA TYR A 171 1.30 -17.33 8.63
C TYR A 171 0.09 -18.23 8.99
N ILE A 172 -0.96 -17.64 9.55
CA ILE A 172 -2.21 -18.34 9.92
C ILE A 172 -2.86 -18.98 8.68
N ASN A 173 -2.87 -18.27 7.55
CA ASN A 173 -3.42 -18.76 6.30
C ASN A 173 -2.58 -19.90 5.71
N SER A 174 -1.24 -19.77 5.73
CA SER A 174 -0.31 -20.81 5.22
C SER A 174 -0.41 -22.12 6.01
N LYS A 175 -0.66 -22.02 7.32
CA LYS A 175 -0.84 -23.17 8.22
C LYS A 175 -2.29 -23.70 8.26
N LYS A 176 -3.22 -23.08 7.51
CA LYS A 176 -4.66 -23.41 7.48
C LYS A 176 -5.29 -23.53 8.87
N ILE A 177 -4.82 -22.73 9.83
CA ILE A 177 -5.28 -22.81 11.23
C ILE A 177 -6.75 -22.36 11.33
N ILE A 178 -7.16 -21.42 10.48
CA ILE A 178 -8.50 -20.81 10.48
C ILE A 178 -9.03 -20.74 9.04
N THR A 179 -10.35 -20.83 8.86
CA THR A 179 -11.00 -20.58 7.56
C THR A 179 -10.71 -19.17 7.07
N LEU A 180 -10.37 -19.05 5.78
CA LEU A 180 -10.01 -17.79 5.10
C LEU A 180 -11.06 -16.67 5.28
N VAL A 181 -12.34 -17.05 5.41
CA VAL A 181 -13.45 -16.11 5.67
C VAL A 181 -13.39 -15.51 7.08
N LEU A 182 -13.07 -16.33 8.09
CA LEU A 182 -12.95 -15.88 9.48
C LEU A 182 -11.69 -15.04 9.69
N LEU A 183 -10.58 -15.43 9.05
CA LEU A 183 -9.35 -14.62 9.03
C LEU A 183 -9.61 -13.23 8.42
N ARG A 184 -10.28 -13.17 7.26
CA ARG A 184 -10.64 -11.88 6.62
C ARG A 184 -11.55 -11.02 7.50
N LYS A 185 -12.51 -11.62 8.20
CA LYS A 185 -13.39 -10.89 9.13
C LYS A 185 -12.62 -10.34 10.32
N LEU A 186 -11.73 -11.14 10.92
CA LEU A 186 -10.92 -10.72 12.07
C LEU A 186 -9.95 -9.60 11.72
N MET A 187 -9.29 -9.69 10.57
CA MET A 187 -8.38 -8.64 10.09
C MET A 187 -9.12 -7.34 9.76
N ALA A 188 -10.35 -7.43 9.23
CA ALA A 188 -11.16 -6.25 8.94
C ALA A 188 -11.80 -5.62 10.20
N SER A 189 -11.97 -6.37 11.28
CA SER A 189 -12.55 -5.87 12.54
C SER A 189 -11.52 -5.46 13.60
N GLY A 190 -10.27 -5.91 13.45
CA GLY A 190 -9.19 -5.67 14.42
C GLY A 190 -8.11 -4.71 13.94
N GLY A 191 -8.22 -4.18 12.72
CA GLY A 191 -7.38 -3.11 12.20
C GLY A 191 -7.82 -1.73 12.67
#